data_AF-A0A814AXE4-F1
#
_entry.id   AF-A0A814AXE4-F1
#
_cell.length_a   1.000
_cell.length_b   1.000
_cell.length_c   1.000
_cell.angle_alpha   90.00
_cell.angle_beta   90.00
_cell.angle_gamma   90.00
#
_symmetry.space_group_name_H-M   'P 1'
#
loop_
_entity.id
_entity.type
_entity.pdbx_description
1 polymer ?
#
loop_
_entity_poly.entity_id
_entity_poly.type
_entity_poly.pdbx_seq_one_letter_code
_entity_poly.pdbx_strand_id
1 'polypeptide(L)'
;MVVAHMWFDNGIVEVDVSENQALSTFDKNSCGFLALSRCATLCNRADFKQDSENLAQPVLQRACNGDSSEVALLKCVELSTGNVSRSREIHPKVCEIPFNSTNKYQLSIHELNTNIESEENSRSYLLVMKGAPERIIERCSTIYIDGEDLEMNDYWRTAFEHAYLELGNVGERVLGFCDLRLPGKEYPYGYSFDTDEVNFPITNLRFLGLMGMIDPPKASVPDVIMKCRSAGIKVIMVTGDHPITSKAIARTVGIISKGSETAEDIAERLDISLELVDSNNAKACVIHGNDLRAKSPAEIDALLRDYPEIVFARTSPQQKAIIVEACQRQGDIVTMIGNSVHDLPALQQADVGIVIAWGITTILCIEFMNIMGAISLAYEKVETDIMKRRPRDPKHDRLVNKRPALITSSLIGIIQVATGLFAYFLIIIENGFSPSHLFDLRKSWESKDVNNSYGQEWVRISPFI
;
A
#
# COMPACT_ATOMS: atom_id res chain seq x y z
N MET A 1 -4.75 5.87 -8.25
CA MET A 1 -4.01 7.05 -8.74
C MET A 1 -4.92 7.98 -9.52
N VAL A 2 -4.89 9.26 -9.19
CA VAL A 2 -5.58 10.35 -9.89
C VAL A 2 -4.64 11.56 -9.96
N VAL A 3 -4.76 12.40 -10.99
CA VAL A 3 -4.04 13.68 -11.06
C VAL A 3 -4.68 14.65 -10.06
N ALA A 4 -3.86 15.26 -9.22
CA ALA A 4 -4.31 16.13 -8.15
C ALA A 4 -3.85 17.57 -8.35
N HIS A 5 -2.63 17.78 -8.83
CA HIS A 5 -2.15 19.13 -9.19
C HIS A 5 -1.44 19.16 -10.54
N MET A 6 -1.41 20.33 -11.15
CA MET A 6 -0.66 20.63 -12.36
C MET A 6 0.11 21.93 -12.18
N TRP A 7 1.31 22.02 -12.75
CA TRP A 7 2.10 23.25 -12.81
C TRP A 7 2.32 23.63 -14.26
N PHE A 8 1.79 24.78 -14.66
CA PHE A 8 1.95 25.40 -15.97
C PHE A 8 1.78 26.91 -15.82
N ASP A 9 2.32 27.71 -16.75
CA ASP A 9 2.25 29.19 -16.70
C ASP A 9 2.69 29.77 -15.33
N ASN A 10 3.69 29.13 -14.70
CA ASN A 10 4.21 29.44 -13.36
C ASN A 10 3.19 29.35 -12.19
N GLY A 11 2.02 28.77 -12.40
CA GLY A 11 0.98 28.58 -11.38
C GLY A 11 0.81 27.11 -11.03
N ILE A 12 0.65 26.79 -9.74
CA ILE A 12 0.16 25.48 -9.30
C ILE A 12 -1.37 25.53 -9.28
N VAL A 13 -1.96 24.55 -9.92
CA VAL A 13 -3.39 24.41 -10.09
C VAL A 13 -3.85 23.10 -9.47
N GLU A 14 -4.90 23.15 -8.66
CA GLU A 14 -5.58 21.97 -8.13
C GLU A 14 -6.60 21.43 -9.13
N VAL A 15 -6.53 20.13 -9.40
CA VAL A 15 -7.44 19.41 -10.28
C VAL A 15 -8.55 18.81 -9.43
N ASP A 16 -9.80 19.09 -9.81
CA ASP A 16 -10.94 18.51 -9.10
C ASP A 16 -10.97 16.98 -9.29
N VAL A 17 -10.71 16.27 -8.19
CA VAL A 17 -10.68 14.81 -8.09
C VAL A 17 -12.08 14.23 -7.84
N SER A 18 -13.10 15.07 -7.64
CA SER A 18 -14.48 14.64 -7.37
C SER A 18 -15.20 14.16 -8.63
N GLU A 19 -16.13 13.21 -8.45
CA GLU A 19 -16.88 12.60 -9.56
C GLU A 19 -17.74 13.61 -10.35
N ASN A 20 -18.09 14.75 -9.74
CA ASN A 20 -19.01 15.73 -10.32
C ASN A 20 -18.30 16.96 -10.92
N GLN A 21 -16.97 17.08 -10.79
CA GLN A 21 -16.16 18.22 -11.26
C GLN A 21 -16.76 19.61 -10.92
N ALA A 22 -17.41 19.75 -9.76
CA ALA A 22 -18.11 20.97 -9.39
C ALA A 22 -17.17 22.12 -9.00
N LEU A 23 -15.87 21.85 -8.80
CA LEU A 23 -14.90 22.75 -8.17
C LEU A 23 -13.68 23.05 -9.04
N SER A 24 -13.65 22.70 -10.34
CA SER A 24 -12.44 22.96 -11.15
C SER A 24 -12.10 24.46 -11.20
N THR A 25 -10.95 24.83 -10.65
CA THR A 25 -10.53 26.22 -10.39
C THR A 25 -9.69 26.86 -11.49
N PHE A 26 -9.40 26.15 -12.59
CA PHE A 26 -8.45 26.62 -13.62
C PHE A 26 -9.02 26.76 -15.03
N ASP A 27 -8.42 27.67 -15.79
CA ASP A 27 -8.82 27.95 -17.16
C ASP A 27 -8.37 26.83 -18.12
N LYS A 28 -9.35 26.05 -18.57
CA LYS A 28 -9.18 24.97 -19.55
C LYS A 28 -8.80 25.47 -20.95
N ASN A 29 -8.90 26.76 -21.23
CA ASN A 29 -8.55 27.36 -22.52
C ASN A 29 -7.17 28.01 -22.55
N SER A 30 -6.44 28.02 -21.42
CA SER A 30 -5.07 28.55 -21.39
C SER A 30 -4.17 27.80 -22.36
N CYS A 31 -3.29 28.54 -23.05
CA CYS A 31 -2.38 27.95 -24.03
C CYS A 31 -1.43 26.94 -23.38
N GLY A 32 -0.93 27.25 -22.17
CA GLY A 32 -0.10 26.36 -21.38
C GLY A 32 -0.79 25.03 -21.07
N PHE A 33 -2.04 25.07 -20.59
CA PHE A 33 -2.82 23.86 -20.32
C PHE A 33 -3.08 23.04 -21.59
N LEU A 34 -3.44 23.68 -22.71
CA LEU A 34 -3.71 22.96 -23.96
C LEU A 34 -2.46 22.24 -24.48
N ALA A 35 -1.28 22.87 -24.41
CA ALA A 35 -0.02 22.24 -24.78
C ALA A 35 0.34 21.08 -23.85
N LEU A 36 0.21 21.27 -22.54
CA LEU A 36 0.46 20.26 -21.52
C LEU A 36 -0.50 19.06 -21.66
N SER A 37 -1.80 19.33 -21.84
CA SER A 37 -2.84 18.33 -22.07
C SER A 37 -2.59 17.55 -23.35
N ARG A 38 -2.22 18.21 -24.45
CA ARG A 38 -1.82 17.55 -25.71
C ARG A 38 -0.64 16.60 -25.49
N CYS A 39 0.39 17.03 -24.77
CA CYS A 39 1.54 16.18 -24.45
C CYS A 39 1.11 14.95 -23.62
N ALA A 40 0.27 15.13 -22.60
CA ALA A 40 -0.26 14.04 -21.77
C ALA A 40 -1.20 13.08 -22.54
N THR A 41 -1.90 13.59 -23.57
CA THR A 41 -2.78 12.81 -24.46
C THR A 41 -1.97 11.90 -25.38
N LEU A 42 -0.98 12.48 -26.06
CA LEU A 42 -0.22 11.83 -27.14
C LEU A 42 0.87 10.90 -26.60
N CYS A 43 1.61 11.34 -25.60
CA CYS A 43 2.68 10.55 -24.97
C CYS A 43 2.10 9.59 -23.92
N ASN A 44 1.13 8.75 -24.29
CA ASN A 44 0.44 7.86 -23.35
C ASN A 44 -0.05 6.60 -24.07
N ARG A 45 0.17 5.43 -23.47
CA ARG A 45 -0.25 4.12 -24.00
C ARG A 45 -1.50 3.56 -23.33
N ALA A 46 -2.04 4.23 -22.33
CA ALA A 46 -3.26 3.79 -21.68
C ALA A 46 -4.48 4.04 -22.58
N ASP A 47 -5.41 3.08 -22.57
CA ASP A 47 -6.67 3.12 -23.32
C ASP A 47 -7.84 2.65 -22.45
N PHE A 48 -9.04 3.17 -22.72
CA PHE A 48 -10.27 2.69 -22.10
C PHE A 48 -10.68 1.33 -22.67
N LYS A 49 -11.18 0.42 -21.83
CA LYS A 49 -11.81 -0.81 -22.32
C LYS A 49 -13.11 -0.45 -23.05
N GLN A 50 -13.29 -1.02 -24.25
CA GLN A 50 -14.39 -0.70 -25.18
C GLN A 50 -15.73 -1.38 -24.83
N ASP A 51 -15.86 -1.94 -23.63
CA ASP A 51 -17.09 -2.60 -23.19
C ASP A 51 -18.21 -1.57 -23.00
N SER A 52 -19.40 -1.87 -23.52
CA SER A 52 -20.55 -0.95 -23.47
C SER A 52 -20.96 -0.59 -22.03
N GLU A 53 -20.89 -1.54 -21.10
CA GLU A 53 -21.11 -1.32 -19.67
C GLU A 53 -20.06 -0.39 -19.06
N ASN A 54 -18.81 -0.46 -19.53
CA ASN A 54 -17.70 0.36 -19.03
C ASN A 54 -17.80 1.81 -19.52
N LEU A 55 -18.20 2.02 -20.78
CA LEU A 55 -18.36 3.36 -21.34
C LEU A 55 -19.55 4.13 -20.71
N ALA A 56 -20.55 3.40 -20.19
CA ALA A 56 -21.67 3.98 -19.44
C ALA A 56 -21.30 4.47 -18.03
N GLN A 57 -20.16 4.04 -17.47
CA GLN A 57 -19.69 4.49 -16.16
C GLN A 57 -19.04 5.89 -16.22
N PRO A 58 -19.02 6.62 -15.09
CA PRO A 58 -18.25 7.86 -14.97
C PRO A 58 -16.78 7.66 -15.32
N VAL A 59 -16.13 8.65 -15.96
CA VAL A 59 -14.77 8.54 -16.51
C VAL A 59 -13.76 8.04 -15.47
N LEU A 60 -13.86 8.48 -14.22
CA LEU A 60 -12.98 8.05 -13.12
C LEU A 60 -13.13 6.56 -12.77
N GLN A 61 -14.30 5.97 -12.96
CA GLN A 61 -14.59 4.57 -12.64
C GLN A 61 -14.31 3.62 -13.81
N ARG A 62 -14.19 4.13 -15.03
CA ARG A 62 -13.93 3.31 -16.22
C ARG A 62 -12.66 2.47 -16.06
N ALA A 63 -12.78 1.19 -16.38
CA ALA A 63 -11.67 0.27 -16.52
C ALA A 63 -10.80 0.67 -17.72
N CYS A 64 -9.49 0.71 -17.49
CA CYS A 64 -8.48 1.09 -18.48
C CYS A 64 -7.40 0.00 -18.56
N ASN A 65 -6.75 -0.11 -19.71
CA ASN A 65 -5.52 -0.86 -19.90
C ASN A 65 -4.34 0.11 -19.81
N GLY A 66 -3.26 -0.28 -19.13
CA GLY A 66 -2.06 0.54 -18.96
C GLY A 66 -1.64 0.71 -17.50
N ASP A 67 -0.50 1.36 -17.31
CA ASP A 67 0.07 1.59 -15.97
C ASP A 67 -0.76 2.61 -15.18
N SER A 68 -0.75 2.51 -13.85
CA SER A 68 -1.55 3.37 -12.96
C SER A 68 -1.33 4.88 -13.20
N SER A 69 -0.11 5.29 -13.52
CA SER A 69 0.21 6.69 -13.85
C SER A 69 -0.34 7.12 -15.22
N GLU A 70 -0.25 6.25 -16.23
CA GLU A 70 -0.76 6.52 -17.56
C GLU A 70 -2.29 6.58 -17.58
N VAL A 71 -2.93 5.69 -16.81
CA VAL A 71 -4.39 5.67 -16.61
C VAL A 71 -4.86 6.93 -15.90
N ALA A 72 -4.12 7.43 -14.90
CA ALA A 72 -4.46 8.68 -14.21
C ALA A 72 -4.43 9.88 -15.18
N LEU A 73 -3.40 9.97 -16.02
CA LEU A 73 -3.29 11.01 -17.06
C LEU A 73 -4.42 10.90 -18.09
N LEU A 74 -4.71 9.69 -18.57
CA LEU A 74 -5.79 9.44 -19.53
C LEU A 74 -7.13 9.94 -18.98
N LYS A 75 -7.46 9.57 -17.73
CA LYS A 75 -8.70 9.99 -17.07
C LYS A 75 -8.76 11.51 -16.88
N CYS A 76 -7.65 12.14 -16.48
CA CYS A 76 -7.57 13.58 -16.29
C CYS A 76 -7.82 14.36 -17.60
N VAL A 77 -7.18 13.94 -18.69
CA VAL A 77 -7.35 14.56 -20.01
C VAL A 77 -8.75 14.32 -20.56
N GLU A 78 -9.27 13.08 -20.48
CA GLU A 78 -10.62 12.75 -20.95
C GLU A 78 -11.69 13.57 -20.22
N LEU A 79 -11.51 13.84 -18.94
CA LEU A 79 -12.40 14.73 -18.18
C LEU A 79 -12.27 16.21 -18.57
N SER A 80 -11.07 16.66 -18.95
CA SER A 80 -10.79 18.08 -19.16
C SER A 80 -11.05 18.53 -20.60
N THR A 81 -10.53 17.79 -21.58
CA THR A 81 -10.62 18.13 -23.01
C THR A 81 -11.59 17.24 -23.78
N GLY A 82 -11.91 16.05 -23.26
CA GLY A 82 -12.79 15.07 -23.90
C GLY A 82 -12.20 14.37 -25.13
N ASN A 83 -12.70 13.17 -25.44
CA ASN A 83 -12.43 12.42 -26.67
C ASN A 83 -10.93 12.22 -26.99
N VAL A 84 -10.17 11.67 -26.04
CA VAL A 84 -8.74 11.37 -26.21
C VAL A 84 -8.46 10.51 -27.44
N SER A 85 -9.30 9.50 -27.70
CA SER A 85 -9.16 8.62 -28.87
C SER A 85 -9.15 9.40 -30.19
N ARG A 86 -10.07 10.36 -30.34
CA ARG A 86 -10.14 11.21 -31.54
C ARG A 86 -8.91 12.10 -31.67
N SER A 87 -8.40 12.65 -30.57
CA SER A 87 -7.17 13.46 -30.59
C SER A 87 -5.95 12.66 -31.05
N ARG A 88 -5.84 11.39 -30.60
CA ARG A 88 -4.78 10.47 -31.05
C ARG A 88 -4.93 10.04 -32.52
N GLU A 89 -6.16 9.92 -33.03
CA GLU A 89 -6.42 9.63 -34.45
C GLU A 89 -6.04 10.82 -35.36
N ILE A 90 -6.31 12.06 -34.92
CA ILE A 90 -5.93 13.27 -35.66
C ILE A 90 -4.40 13.44 -35.70
N HIS A 91 -3.70 12.98 -34.66
CA HIS A 91 -2.26 13.05 -34.50
C HIS A 91 -1.62 11.66 -34.46
N PRO A 92 -1.55 10.96 -35.62
CA PRO A 92 -1.04 9.60 -35.67
C PRO A 92 0.41 9.53 -35.18
N LYS A 93 0.70 8.47 -34.41
CA LYS A 93 2.02 8.20 -33.84
C LYS A 93 2.91 7.56 -34.91
N VAL A 94 4.07 8.16 -35.16
CA VAL A 94 5.04 7.71 -36.18
C VAL A 94 6.19 6.94 -35.54
N CYS A 95 6.62 7.39 -34.36
CA CYS A 95 7.75 6.82 -33.65
C CYS A 95 7.48 6.86 -32.14
N GLU A 96 7.99 5.88 -31.41
CA GLU A 96 7.86 5.80 -29.96
C GLU A 96 9.07 5.16 -29.31
N ILE A 97 9.60 5.80 -28.27
CA ILE A 97 10.52 5.20 -27.33
C ILE A 97 9.75 4.89 -26.05
N PRO A 98 9.53 3.60 -25.70
CA PRO A 98 8.87 3.21 -24.46
C PRO A 98 9.63 3.72 -23.24
N PHE A 99 8.91 3.86 -22.12
CA PHE A 99 9.57 4.12 -20.85
C PHE A 99 10.59 3.03 -20.52
N ASN A 100 11.82 3.43 -20.18
CA ASN A 100 12.88 2.54 -19.71
C ASN A 100 13.45 3.06 -18.39
N SER A 101 13.67 2.17 -17.42
CA SER A 101 14.24 2.46 -16.10
C SER A 101 15.60 3.16 -16.15
N THR A 102 16.36 2.95 -17.22
CA THR A 102 17.68 3.57 -17.45
C THR A 102 17.52 5.02 -17.92
N ASN A 103 16.67 5.23 -18.92
CA ASN A 103 16.48 6.55 -19.55
C ASN A 103 15.55 7.46 -18.73
N LYS A 104 14.61 6.87 -17.98
CA LYS A 104 13.62 7.53 -17.10
C LYS A 104 12.68 8.51 -17.80
N TYR A 105 12.54 8.41 -19.12
CA TYR A 105 11.55 9.13 -19.93
C TYR A 105 10.90 8.19 -20.94
N GLN A 106 9.74 8.63 -21.44
CA GLN A 106 9.01 8.07 -22.57
C GLN A 106 8.86 9.18 -23.60
N LEU A 107 9.01 8.85 -24.88
CA LEU A 107 8.94 9.80 -25.98
C LEU A 107 8.10 9.25 -27.11
N SER A 108 7.34 10.11 -27.78
CA SER A 108 6.65 9.76 -29.03
C SER A 108 6.66 10.93 -30.00
N ILE A 109 6.67 10.62 -31.30
CA ILE A 109 6.62 11.58 -32.38
C ILE A 109 5.29 11.40 -33.12
N HIS A 110 4.58 12.49 -33.32
CA HIS A 110 3.25 12.52 -33.90
C HIS A 110 3.18 13.49 -35.08
N GLU A 111 2.30 13.21 -36.04
CA GLU A 111 2.01 14.15 -37.12
C GLU A 111 1.04 15.23 -36.64
N LEU A 112 1.39 16.50 -36.82
CA LEU A 112 0.45 17.60 -36.59
C LEU A 112 -0.40 17.81 -37.84
N ASN A 113 -1.65 17.34 -37.77
CA ASN A 113 -2.65 17.62 -38.78
C ASN A 113 -3.51 18.80 -38.34
N THR A 114 -3.07 20.03 -38.61
CA THR A 114 -3.88 21.23 -38.37
C THR A 114 -4.84 21.41 -39.53
N ASN A 115 -6.12 21.11 -39.33
CA ASN A 115 -7.20 21.46 -40.26
C ASN A 115 -7.43 22.98 -40.24
N ILE A 116 -6.60 23.77 -40.94
CA ILE A 116 -6.93 25.12 -41.39
C ILE A 116 -6.22 25.32 -42.75
N GLU A 117 -7.03 25.61 -43.76
CA GLU A 117 -6.80 26.09 -45.14
C GLU A 117 -5.53 26.93 -45.42
N SER A 118 -4.34 26.43 -45.11
CA SER A 118 -3.07 27.12 -45.40
C SER A 118 -2.02 26.12 -45.84
N GLU A 119 -1.87 26.06 -47.17
CA GLU A 119 -0.79 25.45 -47.96
C GLU A 119 -0.42 23.98 -47.68
N GLU A 120 -0.47 23.16 -48.74
CA GLU A 120 -0.17 21.72 -48.80
C GLU A 120 1.25 21.31 -48.33
N ASN A 121 2.05 22.23 -47.79
CA ASN A 121 3.45 22.07 -47.42
C ASN A 121 3.75 22.17 -45.90
N SER A 122 2.76 22.35 -45.02
CA SER A 122 3.01 22.60 -43.59
C SER A 122 2.65 21.45 -42.64
N ARG A 123 2.75 20.19 -43.08
CA ARG A 123 2.70 19.05 -42.14
C ARG A 123 4.00 18.98 -41.36
N SER A 124 3.94 19.24 -40.06
CA SER A 124 5.11 19.20 -39.15
C SER A 124 5.00 18.07 -38.15
N TYR A 125 6.12 17.53 -37.71
CA TYR A 125 6.16 16.55 -36.64
C TYR A 125 6.24 17.23 -35.27
N LEU A 126 5.50 16.69 -34.30
CA LEU A 126 5.59 17.06 -32.89
C LEU A 126 6.22 15.91 -32.11
N LEU A 127 7.36 16.18 -31.49
CA LEU A 127 7.96 15.31 -30.50
C LEU A 127 7.38 15.68 -29.14
N VAL A 128 6.89 14.69 -28.41
CA VAL A 128 6.39 14.83 -27.03
C VAL A 128 7.15 13.86 -26.13
N MET A 129 7.50 14.32 -24.94
CA MET A 129 8.24 13.50 -23.97
C MET A 129 7.72 13.76 -22.55
N LYS A 130 7.55 12.67 -21.80
CA LYS A 130 7.23 12.71 -20.36
C LYS A 130 8.22 11.85 -19.57
N GLY A 131 8.48 12.21 -18.32
CA GLY A 131 9.42 11.44 -17.50
C GLY A 131 9.63 11.97 -16.10
N ALA A 132 10.71 11.51 -15.46
CA ALA A 132 11.13 12.04 -14.17
C ALA A 132 11.44 13.55 -14.29
N PRO A 133 10.87 14.42 -13.43
CA PRO A 133 11.00 15.88 -13.54
C PRO A 133 12.44 16.36 -13.76
N GLU A 134 13.39 15.87 -12.95
CA GLU A 134 14.81 16.24 -13.03
C GLU A 134 15.47 15.83 -14.35
N ARG A 135 15.02 14.74 -14.98
CA ARG A 135 15.57 14.29 -16.28
C ARG A 135 15.00 15.06 -17.45
N ILE A 136 13.77 15.56 -17.29
CA ILE A 136 13.10 16.36 -18.31
C ILE A 136 13.68 17.77 -18.32
N ILE A 137 13.85 18.40 -17.16
CA ILE A 137 14.38 19.77 -17.07
C ILE A 137 15.84 19.87 -17.56
N GLU A 138 16.67 18.83 -17.35
CA GLU A 138 18.04 18.73 -17.88
C GLU A 138 18.07 18.74 -19.43
N ARG A 139 16.99 18.31 -20.08
CA ARG A 139 16.89 18.20 -21.55
C ARG A 139 16.21 19.40 -22.20
N CYS A 140 15.65 20.30 -21.40
CA CYS A 140 14.91 21.46 -21.89
C CYS A 140 15.80 22.71 -21.94
N SER A 141 15.72 23.45 -23.04
CA SER A 141 16.39 24.74 -23.23
C SER A 141 15.44 25.92 -23.14
N THR A 142 14.15 25.70 -23.42
CA THR A 142 13.09 26.73 -23.35
C THR A 142 11.95 26.25 -22.45
N ILE A 143 11.12 27.18 -21.99
CA ILE A 143 9.90 26.95 -21.22
C ILE A 143 8.72 27.66 -21.90
N TYR A 144 7.56 27.01 -21.90
CA TYR A 144 6.34 27.58 -22.46
C TYR A 144 5.54 28.27 -21.35
N ILE A 145 5.35 29.59 -21.47
CA ILE A 145 4.59 30.41 -20.51
C ILE A 145 3.64 31.31 -21.30
N ASP A 146 2.34 31.28 -20.98
CA ASP A 146 1.30 32.17 -21.52
C ASP A 146 1.23 32.25 -23.06
N GLY A 147 1.68 31.18 -23.74
CA GLY A 147 1.69 31.12 -25.20
C GLY A 147 3.04 31.43 -25.85
N GLU A 148 4.05 31.85 -25.09
CA GLU A 148 5.38 32.22 -25.57
C GLU A 148 6.47 31.21 -25.14
N ASP A 149 7.47 31.04 -26.00
CA ASP A 149 8.64 30.20 -25.75
C ASP A 149 9.75 31.07 -25.15
N LEU A 150 9.98 30.96 -23.84
CA LEU A 150 11.02 31.70 -23.11
C LEU A 150 12.27 30.83 -22.92
N GLU A 151 13.45 31.45 -22.82
CA GLU A 151 14.68 30.73 -22.51
C GLU A 151 14.72 30.26 -21.04
N MET A 152 15.28 29.06 -20.81
CA MET A 152 15.38 28.45 -19.49
C MET A 152 16.50 29.09 -18.66
N ASN A 153 16.20 30.23 -18.04
CA ASN A 153 17.09 30.97 -17.14
C ASN A 153 17.07 30.39 -15.71
N ASP A 154 18.03 30.81 -14.87
CA ASP A 154 18.13 30.36 -13.47
C ASP A 154 16.86 30.63 -12.65
N TYR A 155 16.18 31.75 -12.92
CA TYR A 155 14.88 32.05 -12.31
C TYR A 155 13.84 30.95 -12.54
N TRP A 156 13.72 30.46 -13.78
CA TRP A 156 12.76 29.41 -14.14
C TRP A 156 13.15 28.06 -13.55
N ARG A 157 14.47 27.79 -13.42
CA ARG A 157 14.96 26.59 -12.73
C ARG A 157 14.58 26.61 -11.25
N THR A 158 14.77 27.74 -10.56
CA THR A 158 14.35 27.89 -9.16
C THR A 158 12.83 27.78 -8.99
N ALA A 159 12.05 28.40 -9.89
CA ALA A 159 10.59 28.29 -9.86
C ALA A 159 10.12 26.83 -10.06
N PHE A 160 10.73 26.10 -10.99
CA PHE A 160 10.50 24.67 -11.20
C PHE A 160 10.85 23.85 -9.95
N GLU A 161 12.01 24.09 -9.33
CA GLU A 161 12.43 23.38 -8.12
C GLU A 161 11.46 23.61 -6.97
N HIS A 162 11.01 24.86 -6.77
CA HIS A 162 10.00 25.19 -5.77
C HIS A 162 8.70 24.43 -6.01
N ALA A 163 8.15 24.48 -7.24
CA ALA A 163 6.94 23.76 -7.59
C ALA A 163 7.10 22.24 -7.44
N TYR A 164 8.25 21.68 -7.83
CA TYR A 164 8.54 20.26 -7.68
C TYR A 164 8.55 19.82 -6.21
N LEU A 165 9.18 20.61 -5.33
CA LEU A 165 9.21 20.34 -3.89
C LEU A 165 7.82 20.48 -3.25
N GLU A 166 7.06 21.50 -3.63
CA GLU A 166 5.71 21.73 -3.12
C GLU A 166 4.77 20.56 -3.46
N LEU A 167 4.75 20.12 -4.72
CA LEU A 167 3.98 18.95 -5.16
C LEU A 167 4.47 17.66 -4.49
N GLY A 168 5.78 17.50 -4.33
CA GLY A 168 6.37 16.38 -3.61
C GLY A 168 5.92 16.32 -2.14
N ASN A 169 5.89 17.48 -1.46
CA ASN A 169 5.52 17.64 -0.06
C ASN A 169 4.06 17.30 0.24
N VAL A 170 3.19 17.33 -0.77
CA VAL A 170 1.78 16.91 -0.66
C VAL A 170 1.61 15.40 -0.81
N GLY A 171 2.66 14.66 -1.17
CA GLY A 171 2.56 13.21 -1.35
C GLY A 171 2.33 12.78 -2.78
N GLU A 172 2.62 13.66 -3.73
CA GLU A 172 2.32 13.39 -5.13
C GLU A 172 3.52 12.78 -5.84
N ARG A 173 3.21 11.88 -6.76
CA ARG A 173 4.16 11.43 -7.76
C ARG A 173 4.11 12.44 -8.90
N VAL A 174 5.20 13.16 -9.09
CA VAL A 174 5.29 14.23 -10.10
C VAL A 174 5.94 13.71 -11.38
N LEU A 175 5.37 14.05 -12.53
CA LEU A 175 5.95 13.82 -13.86
C LEU A 175 6.17 15.15 -14.57
N GLY A 176 7.29 15.27 -15.28
CA GLY A 176 7.58 16.41 -16.14
C GLY A 176 7.19 16.13 -17.60
N PHE A 177 6.73 17.18 -18.28
CA PHE A 177 6.29 17.12 -19.67
C PHE A 177 7.02 18.19 -20.50
N CYS A 178 7.44 17.80 -21.70
CA CYS A 178 8.06 18.69 -22.66
C CYS A 178 7.67 18.30 -24.09
N ASP A 179 7.71 19.26 -25.00
CA ASP A 179 7.51 19.04 -26.42
C ASP A 179 8.59 19.73 -27.27
N LEU A 180 8.66 19.36 -28.53
CA LEU A 180 9.46 20.08 -29.53
C LEU A 180 8.80 19.92 -30.89
N ARG A 181 8.55 21.05 -31.55
CA ARG A 181 8.10 21.05 -32.94
C ARG A 181 9.33 20.88 -33.84
N LEU A 182 9.39 19.76 -34.56
CA LEU A 182 10.52 19.48 -35.44
C LEU A 182 10.48 20.38 -36.68
N PRO A 183 11.62 20.97 -37.09
CA PRO A 183 11.66 21.85 -38.24
C PRO A 183 11.41 21.05 -39.53
N GLY A 184 10.36 21.40 -40.27
CA GLY A 184 9.95 20.68 -41.48
C GLY A 184 10.98 20.68 -42.62
N LYS A 185 11.98 21.57 -42.58
CA LYS A 185 13.10 21.57 -43.53
C LYS A 185 14.06 20.39 -43.31
N GLU A 186 14.29 20.01 -42.06
CA GLU A 186 15.19 18.90 -41.70
C GLU A 186 14.43 17.58 -41.64
N TYR A 187 13.14 17.63 -41.26
CA TYR A 187 12.27 16.48 -41.10
C TYR A 187 11.05 16.61 -42.03
N PRO A 188 11.19 16.32 -43.35
CA PRO A 188 10.10 16.40 -44.31
C PRO A 188 9.06 15.29 -44.08
N TYR A 189 7.85 15.49 -44.62
CA TYR A 189 6.80 14.47 -44.53
C TYR A 189 7.25 13.13 -45.13
N GLY A 190 7.03 12.05 -44.38
CA GLY A 190 7.51 10.70 -44.71
C GLY A 190 8.93 10.40 -44.25
N TYR A 191 9.55 11.28 -43.43
CA TYR A 191 10.85 11.00 -42.82
C TYR A 191 10.77 9.74 -41.92
N SER A 192 11.73 8.83 -42.10
CA SER A 192 11.81 7.60 -41.32
C SER A 192 12.57 7.87 -40.03
N PHE A 193 11.87 7.88 -38.90
CA PHE A 193 12.46 8.00 -37.58
C PHE A 193 12.98 6.65 -37.09
N ASP A 194 14.22 6.61 -36.63
CA ASP A 194 14.86 5.41 -36.07
C ASP A 194 14.99 5.54 -34.55
N THR A 195 14.59 4.50 -33.83
CA THR A 195 14.63 4.44 -32.36
C THR A 195 15.94 3.87 -31.82
N ASP A 196 16.66 3.07 -32.62
CA ASP A 196 17.88 2.39 -32.22
C ASP A 196 19.08 3.32 -32.43
N GLU A 197 19.15 3.95 -33.61
CA GLU A 197 20.08 5.04 -33.90
C GLU A 197 19.31 6.37 -33.95
N VAL A 198 19.18 7.00 -32.78
CA VAL A 198 18.35 8.20 -32.59
C VAL A 198 18.72 9.30 -33.58
N ASN A 199 17.86 9.51 -34.59
CA ASN A 199 18.04 10.47 -35.68
C ASN A 199 17.28 11.80 -35.50
N PHE A 200 16.78 12.05 -34.28
CA PHE A 200 16.02 13.24 -33.89
C PHE A 200 16.55 13.85 -32.58
N PRO A 201 16.32 15.15 -32.33
CA PRO A 201 16.81 15.80 -31.12
C PRO A 201 16.12 15.26 -29.86
N ILE A 202 16.93 14.89 -28.86
CA ILE A 202 16.48 14.47 -27.50
C ILE A 202 16.91 15.47 -26.40
N THR A 203 17.38 16.63 -26.82
CA THR A 203 17.89 17.75 -26.02
C THR A 203 17.45 19.05 -26.69
N ASN A 204 17.48 20.16 -25.96
CA ASN A 204 16.93 21.46 -26.39
C ASN A 204 15.42 21.41 -26.65
N LEU A 205 14.71 20.68 -25.79
CA LEU A 205 13.26 20.59 -25.82
C LEU A 205 12.63 21.82 -25.14
N ARG A 206 11.33 22.01 -25.37
CA ARG A 206 10.52 23.04 -24.70
C ARG A 206 9.77 22.42 -23.52
N PHE A 207 10.05 22.90 -22.33
CA PHE A 207 9.39 22.48 -21.10
C PHE A 207 7.96 23.04 -21.05
N LEU A 208 6.98 22.18 -20.76
CA LEU A 208 5.56 22.56 -20.71
C LEU A 208 5.03 22.70 -19.29
N GLY A 209 5.37 21.75 -18.41
CA GLY A 209 4.77 21.71 -17.09
C GLY A 209 5.03 20.43 -16.30
N LEU A 210 4.50 20.42 -15.08
CA LEU A 210 4.46 19.24 -14.21
C LEU A 210 3.01 18.77 -14.04
N MET A 211 2.82 17.47 -13.88
CA MET A 211 1.57 16.94 -13.31
C MET A 211 1.90 16.08 -12.09
N GLY A 212 1.30 16.44 -10.96
CA GLY A 212 1.32 15.69 -9.72
C GLY A 212 0.10 14.77 -9.65
N MET A 213 0.37 13.49 -9.40
CA MET A 213 -0.66 12.47 -9.22
C MET A 213 -0.49 11.77 -7.89
N ILE A 214 -1.60 11.59 -7.18
CA ILE A 214 -1.63 10.94 -5.89
C ILE A 214 -2.40 9.63 -5.98
N ASP A 215 -1.97 8.62 -5.21
CA ASP A 215 -2.86 7.53 -4.86
C ASP A 215 -3.52 7.89 -3.53
N PRO A 216 -4.77 8.40 -3.55
CA PRO A 216 -5.39 8.87 -2.33
C PRO A 216 -5.53 7.69 -1.35
N PRO A 217 -5.19 7.88 -0.07
CA PRO A 217 -5.41 6.83 0.91
C PRO A 217 -6.89 6.50 0.98
N LYS A 218 -7.23 5.22 1.17
CA LYS A 218 -8.62 4.81 1.37
C LYS A 218 -9.19 5.54 2.60
N ALA A 219 -10.44 5.99 2.52
CA ALA A 219 -11.06 6.81 3.56
C ALA A 219 -11.03 6.19 4.97
N SER A 220 -11.00 4.85 5.08
CA SER A 220 -10.92 4.13 6.36
C SER A 220 -9.51 4.00 6.94
N VAL A 221 -8.46 4.26 6.16
CA VAL A 221 -7.06 4.01 6.58
C VAL A 221 -6.64 4.87 7.78
N PRO A 222 -6.91 6.19 7.82
CA PRO A 222 -6.57 7.01 8.98
C PRO A 222 -7.19 6.50 10.28
N ASP A 223 -8.46 6.10 10.24
CA ASP A 223 -9.18 5.57 11.41
C ASP A 223 -8.61 4.23 11.87
N VAL A 224 -8.21 3.35 10.93
CA VAL A 224 -7.60 2.06 11.25
C VAL A 224 -6.24 2.25 11.92
N ILE A 225 -5.40 3.14 11.39
CA ILE A 225 -4.08 3.43 11.98
C ILE A 225 -4.26 3.99 13.39
N MET A 226 -5.22 4.91 13.59
CA MET A 226 -5.53 5.45 14.90
C MET A 226 -5.96 4.35 15.89
N LYS A 227 -6.81 3.41 15.47
CA LYS A 227 -7.23 2.26 16.28
C LYS A 227 -6.07 1.32 16.62
N CYS A 228 -5.19 1.05 15.66
CA CYS A 228 -3.98 0.26 15.90
C CYS A 228 -3.10 0.93 16.96
N ARG A 229 -2.88 2.24 16.84
CA ARG A 229 -2.08 3.01 17.80
C ARG A 229 -2.74 3.08 19.17
N SER A 230 -4.07 3.24 19.26
CA SER A 230 -4.79 3.22 20.54
C SER A 230 -4.69 1.87 21.25
N ALA A 231 -4.58 0.78 20.48
CA ALA A 231 -4.30 -0.57 20.99
C ALA A 231 -2.81 -0.79 21.33
N GLY A 232 -1.95 0.22 21.18
CA GLY A 232 -0.52 0.12 21.48
C GLY A 232 0.30 -0.61 20.40
N ILE A 233 -0.22 -0.76 19.19
CA ILE A 233 0.48 -1.38 18.06
C ILE A 233 1.35 -0.32 17.39
N LYS A 234 2.64 -0.62 17.20
CA LYS A 234 3.56 0.20 16.43
C LYS A 234 3.30 -0.01 14.93
N VAL A 235 3.04 1.07 14.20
CA VAL A 235 2.77 1.04 12.75
C VAL A 235 3.97 1.63 12.02
N ILE A 236 4.53 0.87 11.07
CA ILE A 236 5.70 1.27 10.27
C ILE A 236 5.31 1.27 8.80
N MET A 237 5.63 2.34 8.07
CA MET A 237 5.44 2.38 6.61
C MET A 237 6.68 1.81 5.91
N VAL A 238 6.49 0.90 4.95
CA VAL A 238 7.56 0.35 4.11
C VAL A 238 7.16 0.41 2.65
N THR A 239 7.70 1.38 1.91
CA THR A 239 7.35 1.63 0.50
C THR A 239 8.57 1.74 -0.42
N GLY A 240 8.34 1.51 -1.72
CA GLY A 240 9.30 1.75 -2.80
C GLY A 240 9.22 3.17 -3.38
N ASP A 241 8.30 3.99 -2.88
CA ASP A 241 8.09 5.37 -3.34
C ASP A 241 9.19 6.32 -2.86
N HIS A 242 9.20 7.54 -3.40
CA HIS A 242 10.15 8.57 -3.03
C HIS A 242 9.97 9.00 -1.56
N PRO A 243 11.03 9.35 -0.81
CA PRO A 243 10.92 9.76 0.60
C PRO A 243 9.95 10.90 0.85
N ILE A 244 9.98 11.94 0.00
CA ILE A 244 9.13 13.13 0.15
C ILE A 244 7.64 12.72 0.07
N THR A 245 7.30 11.97 -0.99
CA THR A 245 5.95 11.42 -1.21
C THR A 245 5.51 10.54 -0.04
N SER A 246 6.40 9.64 0.40
CA SER A 246 6.12 8.69 1.49
C SER A 246 5.89 9.40 2.83
N LYS A 247 6.70 10.42 3.14
CA LYS A 247 6.59 11.24 4.35
C LYS A 247 5.25 11.98 4.39
N ALA A 248 4.86 12.57 3.28
CA ALA A 248 3.59 13.28 3.15
C ALA A 248 2.39 12.34 3.33
N ILE A 249 2.37 11.19 2.63
CA ILE A 249 1.31 10.19 2.81
C ILE A 249 1.28 9.70 4.27
N ALA A 250 2.44 9.42 4.86
CA ALA A 250 2.54 8.97 6.26
C ALA A 250 1.96 9.98 7.26
N ARG A 251 2.11 11.29 7.00
CA ARG A 251 1.44 12.35 7.79
C ARG A 251 -0.06 12.37 7.56
N THR A 252 -0.51 12.26 6.32
CA THR A 252 -1.94 12.24 5.97
C THR A 252 -2.69 11.08 6.60
N VAL A 253 -2.08 9.89 6.64
CA VAL A 253 -2.71 8.69 7.22
C VAL A 253 -2.48 8.53 8.73
N GLY A 254 -1.64 9.37 9.35
CA GLY A 254 -1.39 9.35 10.80
C GLY A 254 -0.35 8.33 11.29
N ILE A 255 0.53 7.84 10.40
CA ILE A 255 1.73 7.09 10.79
C ILE A 255 2.73 8.03 11.45
N ILE A 256 2.93 9.21 10.86
CA ILE A 256 3.60 10.34 11.51
C ILE A 256 2.51 11.22 12.14
N SER A 257 2.59 11.45 13.45
CA SER A 257 1.58 12.27 14.16
C SER A 257 1.70 13.74 13.79
N LYS A 258 0.57 14.46 13.87
CA LYS A 258 0.56 15.92 13.76
C LYS A 258 1.39 16.51 14.91
N GLY A 259 2.51 17.16 14.59
CA GLY A 259 3.46 17.72 15.56
C GLY A 259 4.67 16.84 15.89
N SER A 260 4.78 15.64 15.30
CA SER A 260 6.04 14.89 15.28
C SER A 260 6.93 15.44 14.17
N GLU A 261 8.15 15.81 14.53
CA GLU A 261 9.16 16.30 13.58
C GLU A 261 10.21 15.21 13.31
N THR A 262 10.70 15.18 12.07
CA THR A 262 11.91 14.45 11.70
C THR A 262 13.15 15.32 11.88
N ALA A 263 14.34 14.72 11.86
CA ALA A 263 15.59 15.46 11.91
C ALA A 263 15.68 16.51 10.78
N GLU A 264 15.16 16.19 9.59
CA GLU A 264 15.10 17.14 8.47
C GLU A 264 14.13 18.31 8.73
N ASP A 265 12.97 18.04 9.36
CA ASP A 265 12.02 19.12 9.69
C ASP A 265 12.62 20.08 10.74
N ILE A 266 13.38 19.55 11.71
CA ILE A 266 14.04 20.36 12.74
C ILE A 266 15.15 21.21 12.12
N ALA A 267 15.95 20.63 11.22
CA ALA A 267 16.99 21.35 10.48
C ALA A 267 16.42 22.52 9.69
N GLU A 268 15.34 22.28 8.94
CA GLU A 268 14.66 23.29 8.12
C GLU A 268 14.03 24.39 8.99
N ARG A 269 13.36 24.01 10.09
CA ARG A 269 12.73 24.98 11.00
C ARG A 269 13.74 25.88 11.71
N LEU A 270 14.91 25.35 12.05
CA LEU A 270 15.95 26.07 12.78
C LEU A 270 17.01 26.71 11.85
N ASP A 271 16.91 26.46 10.54
CA ASP A 271 17.91 26.86 9.54
C ASP A 271 19.33 26.43 9.92
N ILE A 272 19.47 25.18 10.40
CA ILE A 272 20.75 24.56 10.78
C ILE A 272 21.05 23.35 9.92
N SER A 273 22.34 23.03 9.77
CA SER A 273 22.75 21.80 9.09
C SER A 273 22.26 20.54 9.85
N LEU A 274 21.91 19.49 9.11
CA LEU A 274 21.40 18.20 9.64
C LEU A 274 22.31 17.59 10.72
N GLU A 275 23.62 17.78 10.63
CA GLU A 275 24.61 17.24 11.58
C GLU A 275 24.52 17.88 12.97
N LEU A 276 23.98 19.10 13.06
CA LEU A 276 23.83 19.85 14.32
C LEU A 276 22.51 19.55 15.03
N VAL A 277 21.62 18.76 14.41
CA VAL A 277 20.33 18.39 14.99
C VAL A 277 20.54 17.27 16.02
N ASP A 278 20.09 17.51 17.25
CA ASP A 278 20.03 16.47 18.27
C ASP A 278 18.97 15.43 17.86
N SER A 279 19.43 14.20 17.60
CA SER A 279 18.59 13.08 17.19
C SER A 279 17.54 12.71 18.23
N ASN A 280 17.74 13.05 19.51
CA ASN A 280 16.76 12.79 20.57
C ASN A 280 15.50 13.65 20.47
N ASN A 281 15.57 14.80 19.79
CA ASN A 281 14.42 15.69 19.61
C ASN A 281 13.49 15.20 18.49
N ALA A 282 13.98 14.39 17.56
CA ALA A 282 13.19 13.85 16.46
C ALA A 282 12.40 12.61 16.94
N LYS A 283 11.07 12.70 16.88
CA LYS A 283 10.17 11.56 17.22
C LYS A 283 9.84 10.69 16.02
N ALA A 284 10.06 11.20 14.81
CA ALA A 284 9.84 10.48 13.58
C ALA A 284 11.13 10.41 12.76
N CYS A 285 11.30 9.34 11.97
CA CYS A 285 12.40 9.26 11.01
C CYS A 285 11.93 8.72 9.66
N VAL A 286 12.54 9.24 8.59
CA VAL A 286 12.34 8.77 7.21
C VAL A 286 13.68 8.23 6.73
N ILE A 287 13.73 6.93 6.42
CA ILE A 287 14.98 6.26 6.03
C ILE A 287 14.89 5.90 4.56
N HIS A 288 15.86 6.37 3.77
CA HIS A 288 15.97 6.01 2.37
C HIS A 288 16.59 4.61 2.19
N GLY A 289 16.14 3.86 1.19
CA GLY A 289 16.60 2.48 0.94
C GLY A 289 18.10 2.35 0.67
N ASN A 290 18.76 3.37 0.12
CA ASN A 290 20.23 3.35 -0.03
C ASN A 290 20.93 3.42 1.32
N ASP A 291 20.44 4.24 2.26
CA ASP A 291 21.02 4.39 3.58
C ASP A 291 20.79 3.14 4.41
N LEU A 292 19.61 2.53 4.27
CA LEU A 292 19.30 1.23 4.89
C LEU A 292 20.27 0.13 4.45
N ARG A 293 20.76 0.16 3.20
CA ARG A 293 21.74 -0.81 2.71
C ARG A 293 23.11 -0.65 3.36
N ALA A 294 23.49 0.59 3.70
CA ALA A 294 24.78 0.89 4.31
C ALA A 294 24.80 0.56 5.82
N LYS A 295 23.63 0.42 6.45
CA LYS A 295 23.50 0.19 7.89
C LYS A 295 23.70 -1.27 8.29
N SER A 296 24.35 -1.47 9.44
CA SER A 296 24.48 -2.79 10.05
C SER A 296 23.15 -3.24 10.70
N PRO A 297 22.91 -4.56 10.91
CA PRO A 297 21.71 -5.04 11.59
C PRO A 297 21.50 -4.42 12.98
N ALA A 298 22.57 -4.18 13.73
CA ALA A 298 22.51 -3.55 15.05
C ALA A 298 22.06 -2.07 14.99
N GLU A 299 22.46 -1.34 13.95
CA GLU A 299 21.99 0.03 13.71
C GLU A 299 20.51 0.07 13.32
N ILE A 300 20.04 -0.90 12.52
CA ILE A 300 18.63 -1.04 12.19
C ILE A 300 17.82 -1.32 13.47
N ASP A 301 18.32 -2.21 14.32
CA ASP A 301 17.68 -2.53 15.60
C ASP A 301 17.67 -1.31 16.56
N ALA A 302 18.70 -0.45 16.53
CA ALA A 302 18.71 0.80 17.27
C ALA A 302 17.66 1.80 16.74
N LEU A 303 17.59 1.99 15.41
CA LEU A 303 16.60 2.87 14.78
C LEU A 303 15.16 2.46 15.11
N LEU A 304 14.88 1.16 15.09
CA LEU A 304 13.57 0.61 15.45
C LEU A 304 13.23 0.81 16.93
N ARG A 305 14.22 1.01 17.81
CA ARG A 305 14.01 1.25 19.25
C ARG A 305 13.84 2.74 19.56
N ASP A 306 14.67 3.57 18.96
CA ASP A 306 14.79 4.99 19.29
C ASP A 306 13.62 5.80 18.70
N TYR A 307 13.16 5.43 17.49
CA TYR A 307 12.09 6.15 16.82
C TYR A 307 10.74 5.43 16.97
N PRO A 308 9.72 6.05 17.58
CA PRO A 308 8.37 5.48 17.64
C PRO A 308 7.66 5.50 16.28
N GLU A 309 7.93 6.50 15.43
CA GLU A 309 7.28 6.70 14.13
C GLU A 309 8.31 6.57 13.00
N ILE A 310 8.15 5.57 12.13
CA ILE A 310 9.19 5.23 11.14
C ILE A 310 8.57 5.05 9.75
N VAL A 311 9.22 5.64 8.75
CA VAL A 311 8.92 5.47 7.33
C VAL A 311 10.17 5.01 6.60
N PHE A 312 10.12 3.82 6.00
CA PHE A 312 11.14 3.35 5.07
C PHE A 312 10.68 3.61 3.64
N ALA A 313 11.42 4.43 2.91
CA ALA A 313 11.11 4.84 1.54
C ALA A 313 12.17 4.31 0.56
N ARG A 314 11.79 4.18 -0.72
CA ARG A 314 12.63 3.66 -1.80
C ARG A 314 13.25 2.27 -1.51
N THR A 315 12.51 1.42 -0.79
CA THR A 315 12.98 0.08 -0.40
C THR A 315 12.84 -0.94 -1.53
N SER A 316 13.82 -1.86 -1.63
CA SER A 316 13.72 -3.04 -2.49
C SER A 316 12.92 -4.16 -1.81
N PRO A 317 12.36 -5.14 -2.56
CA PRO A 317 11.64 -6.28 -1.99
C PRO A 317 12.41 -7.02 -0.89
N GLN A 318 13.72 -7.19 -1.06
CA GLN A 318 14.59 -7.84 -0.08
C GLN A 318 14.76 -6.99 1.18
N GLN A 319 14.86 -5.67 1.03
CA GLN A 319 14.96 -4.75 2.17
C GLN A 319 13.69 -4.78 3.03
N LYS A 320 12.51 -4.95 2.42
CA LYS A 320 11.27 -5.13 3.17
C LYS A 320 11.33 -6.35 4.10
N ALA A 321 11.86 -7.49 3.61
CA ALA A 321 12.05 -8.68 4.44
C ALA A 321 13.06 -8.45 5.58
N ILE A 322 14.16 -7.74 5.32
CA ILE A 322 15.17 -7.40 6.34
C ILE A 322 14.54 -6.55 7.46
N ILE A 323 13.66 -5.61 7.13
CA ILE A 323 12.95 -4.79 8.12
C ILE A 323 12.04 -5.66 8.99
N VAL A 324 11.29 -6.59 8.38
CA VAL A 324 10.44 -7.55 9.12
C VAL A 324 11.27 -8.40 10.06
N GLU A 325 12.38 -8.95 9.58
CA GLU A 325 13.30 -9.76 10.39
C GLU A 325 13.88 -8.94 11.56
N ALA A 326 14.21 -7.66 11.33
CA ALA A 326 14.72 -6.77 12.38
C ALA A 326 13.69 -6.54 13.49
N CYS A 327 12.43 -6.32 13.15
CA CYS A 327 11.35 -6.25 14.13
C CYS A 327 11.20 -7.58 14.91
N GLN A 328 11.28 -8.72 14.22
CA GLN A 328 11.20 -10.05 14.86
C GLN A 328 12.37 -10.32 15.81
N ARG A 329 13.59 -9.85 15.49
CA ARG A 329 14.76 -9.96 16.38
C ARG A 329 14.57 -9.22 17.71
N GLN A 330 13.75 -8.18 17.75
CA GLN A 330 13.39 -7.49 19.00
C GLN A 330 12.42 -8.29 19.87
N GLY A 331 11.85 -9.38 19.33
CA GLY A 331 10.85 -10.21 19.97
C GLY A 331 9.41 -9.74 19.73
N ASP A 332 9.20 -8.80 18.80
CA ASP A 332 7.88 -8.35 18.39
C ASP A 332 7.23 -9.36 17.44
N ILE A 333 5.89 -9.46 17.52
CA ILE A 333 5.09 -10.21 16.54
C ILE A 333 4.75 -9.25 15.40
N VAL A 334 5.17 -9.59 14.19
CA VAL A 334 5.09 -8.68 13.04
C VAL A 334 4.00 -9.13 12.07
N THR A 335 3.07 -8.21 11.80
CA THR A 335 2.09 -8.37 10.72
C THR A 335 2.51 -7.50 9.53
N MET A 336 2.66 -8.09 8.36
CA MET A 336 2.93 -7.38 7.11
C MET A 336 1.65 -7.32 6.27
N ILE A 337 1.30 -6.12 5.79
CA ILE A 337 0.15 -5.90 4.90
C ILE A 337 0.71 -5.44 3.55
N GLY A 338 0.40 -6.19 2.49
CA GLY A 338 0.90 -5.92 1.15
C GLY A 338 -0.13 -6.21 0.05
N ASN A 339 0.10 -5.67 -1.13
CA ASN A 339 -0.78 -5.84 -2.29
C ASN A 339 -0.03 -6.22 -3.58
N SER A 340 1.30 -6.22 -3.56
CA SER A 340 2.13 -6.41 -4.74
C SER A 340 3.05 -7.62 -4.61
N VAL A 341 3.48 -8.15 -5.75
CA VAL A 341 4.55 -9.16 -5.84
C VAL A 341 5.84 -8.67 -5.17
N HIS A 342 6.07 -7.35 -5.14
CA HIS A 342 7.20 -6.73 -4.44
C HIS A 342 7.15 -6.90 -2.92
N ASP A 343 6.01 -7.25 -2.33
CA ASP A 343 5.86 -7.45 -0.89
C ASP A 343 6.01 -8.93 -0.49
N LEU A 344 6.05 -9.84 -1.47
CA LEU A 344 6.04 -11.29 -1.23
C LEU A 344 7.14 -11.76 -0.26
N PRO A 345 8.42 -11.33 -0.38
CA PRO A 345 9.44 -11.75 0.57
C PRO A 345 9.14 -11.32 2.02
N ALA A 346 8.63 -10.10 2.20
CA ALA A 346 8.28 -9.58 3.52
C ALA A 346 7.01 -10.24 4.10
N LEU A 347 6.03 -10.52 3.25
CA LEU A 347 4.81 -11.26 3.61
C LEU A 347 5.12 -12.70 4.06
N GLN A 348 6.08 -13.36 3.41
CA GLN A 348 6.53 -14.69 3.81
C GLN A 348 7.34 -14.68 5.10
N GLN A 349 8.12 -13.62 5.34
CA GLN A 349 8.93 -13.49 6.56
C GLN A 349 8.09 -13.13 7.80
N ALA A 350 6.98 -12.40 7.63
CA ALA A 350 6.14 -11.94 8.74
C ALA A 350 5.42 -13.08 9.46
N ASP A 351 5.15 -12.92 10.76
CA ASP A 351 4.38 -13.88 11.54
C ASP A 351 2.94 -14.01 10.99
N VAL A 352 2.40 -12.91 10.48
CA VAL A 352 1.13 -12.87 9.74
C VAL A 352 1.28 -12.00 8.50
N GLY A 353 1.20 -12.61 7.32
CA GLY A 353 1.14 -11.90 6.04
C GLY A 353 -0.31 -11.71 5.59
N ILE A 354 -0.77 -10.46 5.46
CA ILE A 354 -2.09 -10.12 4.92
C ILE A 354 -1.92 -9.60 3.50
N VAL A 355 -2.41 -10.37 2.53
CA VAL A 355 -2.51 -9.93 1.14
C VAL A 355 -3.90 -9.34 0.93
N ILE A 356 -3.96 -8.08 0.48
CA ILE A 356 -5.23 -7.46 0.08
C ILE A 356 -5.57 -7.93 -1.33
N ALA A 357 -6.03 -9.18 -1.46
CA ALA A 357 -6.63 -9.71 -2.66
C ALA A 357 -8.16 -9.59 -2.56
N TRP A 358 -8.81 -9.11 -3.62
CA TRP A 358 -10.25 -9.31 -3.77
C TRP A 358 -10.51 -10.81 -3.99
N GLY A 359 -11.25 -11.42 -3.07
CA GLY A 359 -11.82 -12.77 -3.24
C GLY A 359 -10.86 -13.92 -2.93
N ILE A 360 -11.11 -14.66 -1.86
CA ILE A 360 -11.88 -15.91 -1.91
C ILE A 360 -12.12 -16.39 -0.47
N THR A 361 -13.35 -16.84 -0.28
CA THR A 361 -14.00 -17.26 0.95
C THR A 361 -13.64 -18.70 1.31
N THR A 362 -13.69 -18.98 2.62
CA THR A 362 -14.02 -20.26 3.31
C THR A 362 -13.01 -21.41 3.29
N ILE A 363 -12.60 -21.84 4.50
CA ILE A 363 -12.21 -23.23 4.80
C ILE A 363 -12.65 -23.66 6.23
N LEU A 364 -13.36 -24.80 6.25
CA LEU A 364 -13.50 -25.90 7.24
C LEU A 364 -14.23 -25.74 8.59
N CYS A 365 -15.06 -26.76 8.84
CA CYS A 365 -15.47 -27.28 10.16
C CYS A 365 -15.33 -28.82 10.14
N ILE A 366 -15.01 -29.45 11.28
CA ILE A 366 -15.59 -30.71 11.80
C ILE A 366 -14.98 -31.06 13.18
N GLU A 367 -15.86 -31.38 14.14
CA GLU A 367 -15.92 -32.53 15.07
C GLU A 367 -16.85 -32.12 16.25
N PHE A 368 -17.73 -33.00 16.77
CA PHE A 368 -18.93 -32.55 17.53
C PHE A 368 -19.25 -33.44 18.74
N MET A 369 -18.92 -32.98 19.96
CA MET A 369 -19.80 -33.07 21.16
C MET A 369 -19.22 -32.34 22.38
N ASN A 370 -17.95 -32.57 22.75
CA ASN A 370 -17.22 -31.68 23.70
C ASN A 370 -16.86 -30.34 23.06
N ILE A 371 -16.81 -30.35 21.74
CA ILE A 371 -16.50 -29.20 20.91
C ILE A 371 -17.64 -28.18 20.97
N MET A 372 -18.90 -28.54 21.18
CA MET A 372 -19.98 -27.54 21.20
C MET A 372 -19.92 -26.60 22.41
N GLY A 373 -19.58 -27.12 23.59
CA GLY A 373 -19.35 -26.27 24.77
C GLY A 373 -18.08 -25.43 24.66
N ALA A 374 -17.02 -25.98 24.08
CA ALA A 374 -15.78 -25.23 23.83
C ALA A 374 -15.93 -24.18 22.70
N ILE A 375 -16.67 -24.50 21.65
CA ILE A 375 -17.02 -23.59 20.56
C ILE A 375 -17.96 -22.51 21.08
N SER A 376 -18.94 -22.83 21.93
CA SER A 376 -19.82 -21.79 22.49
C SER A 376 -19.03 -20.77 23.30
N LEU A 377 -17.98 -21.20 24.02
CA LEU A 377 -17.04 -20.29 24.70
C LEU A 377 -16.25 -19.41 23.72
N ALA A 378 -16.04 -19.82 22.47
CA ALA A 378 -15.43 -18.98 21.45
C ALA A 378 -16.36 -17.84 20.97
N TYR A 379 -17.66 -17.95 21.20
CA TYR A 379 -18.66 -16.91 20.90
C TYR A 379 -18.96 -15.99 22.09
N GLU A 380 -18.27 -16.15 23.23
CA GLU A 380 -18.44 -15.25 24.35
C GLU A 380 -18.09 -13.81 23.98
N LYS A 381 -18.85 -12.87 24.55
CA LYS A 381 -18.62 -11.46 24.28
C LYS A 381 -17.39 -10.98 25.06
N VAL A 382 -16.74 -9.95 24.54
CA VAL A 382 -15.62 -9.32 25.23
C VAL A 382 -16.07 -8.80 26.60
N GLU A 383 -15.40 -9.22 27.68
CA GLU A 383 -15.72 -8.80 29.05
C GLU A 383 -15.33 -7.33 29.31
N THR A 384 -14.29 -6.86 28.61
CA THR A 384 -13.80 -5.48 28.67
C THR A 384 -13.36 -5.05 27.28
N ASP A 385 -13.26 -3.75 27.05
CA ASP A 385 -12.79 -3.19 25.78
C ASP A 385 -11.32 -3.59 25.53
N ILE A 386 -11.14 -4.65 24.74
CA ILE A 386 -9.83 -5.22 24.41
C ILE A 386 -8.96 -4.24 23.62
N MET A 387 -9.57 -3.30 22.88
CA MET A 387 -8.85 -2.34 22.03
C MET A 387 -8.15 -1.24 22.85
N LYS A 388 -8.43 -1.15 24.15
CA LYS A 388 -7.73 -0.24 25.09
C LYS A 388 -6.53 -0.89 25.78
N ARG A 389 -6.37 -2.22 25.65
CA ARG A 389 -5.25 -2.94 26.25
C ARG A 389 -4.07 -2.96 25.27
N ARG A 390 -2.85 -2.97 25.81
CA ARG A 390 -1.64 -3.18 25.00
C ARG A 390 -1.60 -4.63 24.48
N PRO A 391 -0.84 -4.90 23.41
CA PRO A 391 -0.65 -6.25 22.91
C PRO A 391 -0.05 -7.14 24.01
N ARG A 392 -0.45 -8.42 24.04
CA ARG A 392 0.04 -9.40 25.02
C ARG A 392 1.55 -9.58 24.89
N ASP A 393 2.25 -9.76 26.01
CA ASP A 393 3.66 -10.15 25.97
C ASP A 393 3.77 -11.66 25.68
N PRO A 394 4.38 -12.10 24.56
CA PRO A 394 4.47 -13.52 24.22
C PRO A 394 5.20 -14.38 25.25
N LYS A 395 6.12 -13.79 26.03
CA LYS A 395 6.93 -14.52 27.02
C LYS A 395 6.17 -14.72 28.34
N HIS A 396 5.45 -13.69 28.79
CA HIS A 396 4.78 -13.66 30.08
C HIS A 396 3.29 -14.08 30.00
N ASP A 397 2.56 -13.59 29.00
CA ASP A 397 1.12 -13.79 28.84
C ASP A 397 0.83 -15.01 27.94
N ARG A 398 1.11 -16.20 28.51
CA ARG A 398 0.84 -17.48 27.84
C ARG A 398 -0.63 -17.87 27.95
N LEU A 399 -1.14 -18.51 26.89
CA LEU A 399 -2.53 -19.01 26.82
C LEU A 399 -2.90 -19.93 28.00
N VAL A 400 -1.96 -20.79 28.41
CA VAL A 400 -2.09 -21.62 29.62
C VAL A 400 -0.94 -21.28 30.55
N ASN A 401 -1.24 -20.55 31.62
CA ASN A 401 -0.32 -20.27 32.71
C ASN A 401 -0.66 -21.13 33.95
N LYS A 402 0.18 -21.08 34.98
CA LYS A 402 0.05 -21.93 36.17
C LYS A 402 -1.30 -21.74 36.91
N ARG A 403 -1.87 -20.53 36.85
CA ARG A 403 -3.11 -20.16 37.56
C ARG A 403 -4.35 -20.94 37.06
N PRO A 404 -4.76 -20.88 35.78
CA PRO A 404 -5.88 -21.64 35.25
C PRO A 404 -5.60 -23.14 35.33
N ALA A 405 -4.37 -23.61 35.08
CA ALA A 405 -4.04 -25.02 35.23
C ALA A 405 -4.26 -25.52 36.67
N LEU A 406 -3.88 -24.74 37.68
CA LEU A 406 -4.12 -25.08 39.08
C LEU A 406 -5.61 -25.08 39.42
N ILE A 407 -6.36 -24.08 38.95
CA ILE A 407 -7.81 -23.98 39.21
C ILE A 407 -8.55 -25.15 38.56
N THR A 408 -8.25 -25.47 37.30
CA THR A 408 -8.94 -26.53 36.57
C THR A 408 -8.56 -27.91 37.09
N SER A 409 -7.28 -28.21 37.27
CA SER A 409 -6.84 -29.55 37.69
C SER A 409 -7.01 -29.82 39.19
N SER A 410 -6.71 -28.84 40.04
CA SER A 410 -6.65 -29.07 41.50
C SER A 410 -7.92 -28.68 42.23
N LEU A 411 -8.73 -27.75 41.71
CA LEU A 411 -10.00 -27.37 42.36
C LEU A 411 -11.19 -28.02 41.65
N ILE A 412 -11.42 -27.67 40.39
CA ILE A 412 -12.60 -28.12 39.63
C ILE A 412 -12.52 -29.63 39.35
N GLY A 413 -11.35 -30.10 38.91
CA GLY A 413 -11.13 -31.50 38.58
C GLY A 413 -11.34 -32.45 39.77
N ILE A 414 -10.86 -32.08 40.96
CA ILE A 414 -11.05 -32.88 42.18
C ILE A 414 -12.54 -32.97 42.53
N ILE A 415 -13.29 -31.88 42.42
CA ILE A 415 -14.74 -31.86 42.67
C ILE A 415 -15.44 -32.78 41.67
N GLN A 416 -15.14 -32.68 40.37
CA GLN A 416 -15.74 -33.53 39.34
C GLN A 416 -15.45 -35.02 39.56
N VAL A 417 -14.20 -35.37 39.91
CA VAL A 417 -13.82 -36.75 40.23
C VAL A 417 -14.55 -37.24 41.48
N ALA A 418 -14.65 -36.43 42.52
CA ALA A 418 -15.37 -36.78 43.75
C ALA A 418 -16.86 -37.01 43.48
N THR A 419 -17.51 -36.14 42.68
CA THR A 419 -18.91 -36.31 42.27
C THR A 419 -19.12 -37.55 41.41
N GLY A 420 -18.21 -37.84 40.47
CA GLY A 420 -18.27 -39.05 39.65
C GLY A 420 -18.12 -40.33 40.46
N LEU A 421 -17.17 -40.36 41.40
CA LEU A 421 -16.98 -41.48 42.32
C LEU A 421 -18.17 -41.65 43.26
N PHE A 422 -18.75 -40.55 43.76
CA PHE A 422 -19.95 -40.59 44.59
C PHE A 422 -21.13 -41.22 43.84
N ALA A 423 -21.39 -40.79 42.60
CA ALA A 423 -22.43 -41.38 41.75
C ALA A 423 -22.18 -42.87 41.49
N TYR A 424 -20.91 -43.25 41.21
CA TYR A 424 -20.52 -44.65 41.07
C TYR A 424 -20.87 -45.48 42.31
N PHE A 425 -20.45 -45.02 43.50
CA PHE A 425 -20.73 -45.75 44.74
C PHE A 425 -22.23 -45.83 45.05
N LEU A 426 -23.00 -44.77 44.81
CA LEU A 426 -24.45 -44.80 45.00
C LEU A 426 -25.12 -45.89 44.16
N ILE A 427 -24.81 -45.94 42.85
CA ILE A 427 -25.39 -46.96 41.95
C ILE A 427 -25.01 -48.36 42.41
N ILE A 428 -23.76 -48.57 42.78
CA ILE A 428 -23.24 -49.87 43.19
C ILE A 428 -23.85 -50.33 44.52
N ILE A 429 -24.08 -49.42 45.47
CA ILE A 429 -24.75 -49.69 46.74
C ILE A 429 -26.23 -50.02 46.52
N GLU A 430 -26.94 -49.27 45.69
CA GLU A 430 -28.34 -49.54 45.35
C GLU A 430 -28.53 -50.92 44.71
N ASN A 431 -27.54 -51.36 43.91
CA ASN A 431 -27.51 -52.71 43.32
C ASN A 431 -26.94 -53.78 44.27
N GLY A 432 -26.70 -53.43 45.53
CA GLY A 432 -26.42 -54.38 46.62
C GLY A 432 -24.96 -54.75 46.82
N PHE A 433 -24.02 -53.97 46.28
CA PHE A 433 -22.60 -54.10 46.57
C PHE A 433 -22.16 -53.02 47.57
N SER A 434 -21.85 -53.43 48.79
CA SER A 434 -21.33 -52.51 49.82
C SER A 434 -19.93 -51.99 49.47
N PRO A 435 -19.54 -50.78 49.88
CA PRO A 435 -18.22 -50.21 49.54
C PRO A 435 -17.03 -51.05 50.01
N SER A 436 -17.18 -51.73 51.15
CA SER A 436 -16.17 -52.65 51.68
C SER A 436 -15.98 -53.90 50.82
N HIS A 437 -17.03 -54.33 50.10
CA HIS A 437 -17.01 -55.52 49.24
C HIS A 437 -16.41 -55.23 47.85
N LEU A 438 -16.18 -53.96 47.52
CA LEU A 438 -15.59 -53.55 46.22
C LEU A 438 -14.07 -53.67 46.19
N PHE A 439 -13.41 -53.76 47.34
CA PHE A 439 -11.95 -53.92 47.39
C PHE A 439 -11.54 -55.29 46.83
N ASP A 440 -10.67 -55.28 45.82
CA ASP A 440 -10.17 -56.46 45.06
C ASP A 440 -11.25 -57.29 44.33
N LEU A 441 -12.48 -56.77 44.21
CA LEU A 441 -13.60 -57.41 43.53
C LEU A 441 -13.39 -57.52 42.00
N ARG A 442 -12.47 -56.73 41.43
CA ARG A 442 -12.24 -56.64 39.99
C ARG A 442 -11.95 -58.00 39.33
N LYS A 443 -11.12 -58.83 39.95
CA LYS A 443 -10.72 -60.14 39.38
C LYS A 443 -11.90 -61.11 39.30
N SER A 444 -12.77 -61.14 40.32
CA SER A 444 -14.00 -61.92 40.31
C SER A 444 -15.03 -61.32 39.35
N TRP A 445 -15.17 -59.99 39.34
CA TRP A 445 -16.08 -59.24 38.46
C TRP A 445 -15.82 -59.45 36.97
N GLU A 446 -14.55 -59.57 36.58
CA GLU A 446 -14.16 -59.77 35.17
C GLU A 446 -14.19 -61.26 34.73
N SER A 447 -14.23 -62.24 35.65
CA SER A 447 -14.00 -63.66 35.34
C SER A 447 -15.23 -64.59 35.40
N LYS A 448 -16.17 -64.42 36.36
CA LYS A 448 -17.35 -65.31 36.58
C LYS A 448 -18.50 -64.59 37.28
N ASP A 449 -19.61 -65.30 37.53
CA ASP A 449 -20.75 -64.82 38.32
C ASP A 449 -20.28 -64.36 39.71
N VAL A 450 -20.77 -63.19 40.14
CA VAL A 450 -20.31 -62.52 41.37
C VAL A 450 -21.44 -62.40 42.37
N ASN A 451 -21.15 -62.69 43.63
CA ASN A 451 -22.12 -62.51 44.69
C ASN A 451 -22.05 -61.09 45.25
N ASN A 452 -23.21 -60.44 45.34
CA ASN A 452 -23.33 -59.13 45.98
C ASN A 452 -23.28 -59.24 47.51
N SER A 453 -23.26 -58.10 48.21
CA SER A 453 -23.15 -58.06 49.66
C SER A 453 -24.39 -58.58 50.40
N TYR A 454 -25.51 -58.77 49.69
CA TYR A 454 -26.72 -59.40 50.21
C TYR A 454 -26.81 -60.91 49.88
N GLY A 455 -25.77 -61.48 49.25
CA GLY A 455 -25.71 -62.91 48.91
C GLY A 455 -26.46 -63.32 47.65
N GLN A 456 -26.84 -62.36 46.79
CA GLN A 456 -27.46 -62.64 45.49
C GLN A 456 -26.37 -62.85 44.43
N GLU A 457 -26.53 -63.86 43.56
CA GLU A 457 -25.60 -64.13 42.46
C GLU A 457 -25.93 -63.23 41.25
N TRP A 458 -24.92 -62.52 40.75
CA TRP A 458 -25.01 -61.67 39.56
C TRP A 458 -24.30 -62.34 38.40
N VAL A 459 -25.05 -62.57 37.32
CA VAL A 459 -24.53 -63.20 36.11
C VAL A 459 -24.04 -62.13 35.15
N ARG A 460 -22.91 -62.40 34.48
CA ARG A 460 -22.39 -61.50 33.46
C ARG A 460 -23.32 -61.51 32.24
N ILE A 461 -23.96 -60.38 31.95
CA ILE A 461 -24.70 -60.19 30.71
C ILE A 461 -23.67 -59.91 29.60
N SER A 462 -23.67 -60.73 28.54
CA SER A 462 -22.84 -60.51 27.35
C SER A 462 -23.24 -59.19 26.68
N PRO A 463 -22.29 -58.33 26.26
CA PRO A 463 -22.60 -57.02 25.70
C PRO A 463 -23.15 -57.05 24.26
N PHE A 464 -23.74 -58.16 23.81
CA PHE A 464 -24.40 -58.27 22.51
C PHE A 464 -25.78 -58.93 22.65
N ILE A 465 -26.80 -58.09 22.80
CA ILE A 465 -28.10 -58.21 22.14
C ILE A 465 -28.40 -56.84 21.53
#